data_AF-W6XWY4-F1
#
_entry.id   AF-W6XWY4-F1
#
_cell.length_a   1.000
_cell.length_b   1.000
_cell.length_c   1.000
_cell.angle_alpha   90.00
_cell.angle_beta   90.00
_cell.angle_gamma   90.00
#
_symmetry.space_group_name_H-M   'P 1'
#
loop_
_entity.id
_entity.type
_entity.pdbx_description
1 polymer ?
#
loop_
_entity_poly.entity_id
_entity_poly.type
_entity_poly.pdbx_seq_one_letter_code
_entity_poly.pdbx_strand_id
1 'polypeptide(L)'
;MLPSVQAAPKGDEIQSGYWIELDCYVGNVQIDGRFVDSDRSLKYDWQLTQQNCVNNYKGLANYDNGKGRCISISPDGLSGKNWWNNCVKQAANGWYDVDPVTGNVVVSHDPYKSNWAEGRGYGYSG
;
A
#
# COMPACT_ATOMS: atom_id res chain seq x y z
N MET A 1 -19.10 3.82 -28.83
CA MET A 1 -18.63 5.07 -28.18
C MET A 1 -18.23 4.69 -26.77
N LEU A 2 -16.94 4.70 -26.46
CA LEU A 2 -16.48 4.54 -25.08
C LEU A 2 -16.96 5.77 -24.31
N PRO A 3 -17.60 5.64 -23.13
CA PRO A 3 -17.89 6.81 -22.33
C PRO A 3 -16.57 7.50 -22.01
N SER A 4 -16.59 8.83 -22.10
CA SER A 4 -15.53 9.73 -21.70
C SER A 4 -14.85 9.20 -20.44
N VAL A 5 -13.52 9.08 -20.44
CA VAL A 5 -12.74 8.69 -19.24
C VAL A 5 -13.10 9.69 -18.15
N GLN A 6 -14.03 9.32 -17.28
CA GLN A 6 -14.47 10.16 -16.20
C GLN A 6 -13.26 10.37 -15.30
N ALA A 7 -12.86 11.63 -15.12
CA ALA A 7 -11.76 11.96 -14.23
C ALA A 7 -12.04 11.36 -12.84
N ALA A 8 -11.01 10.84 -12.18
CA ALA A 8 -11.16 10.29 -10.85
C ALA A 8 -11.77 11.37 -9.91
N PRO A 9 -12.84 11.03 -9.17
CA PRO A 9 -13.53 11.97 -8.30
C PRO A 9 -12.61 12.43 -7.16
N LYS A 10 -12.83 13.65 -6.68
CA LYS A 10 -12.07 14.21 -5.55
C LYS A 10 -12.53 13.58 -4.23
N GLY A 11 -11.75 13.76 -3.16
CA GLY A 11 -11.96 13.06 -1.89
C GLY A 11 -13.35 13.24 -1.25
N ASP A 12 -14.01 14.36 -1.49
CA ASP A 12 -15.37 14.68 -1.02
C ASP A 12 -16.48 13.93 -1.78
N GLU A 13 -16.18 13.41 -2.97
CA GLU A 13 -17.10 12.66 -3.82
C GLU A 13 -17.01 11.13 -3.59
N ILE A 14 -16.00 10.67 -2.85
CA ILE A 14 -15.77 9.24 -2.62
C ILE A 14 -16.59 8.76 -1.42
N GLN A 15 -17.20 7.58 -1.57
CA GLN A 15 -17.95 6.97 -0.49
C GLN A 15 -17.08 6.75 0.75
N SER A 16 -17.59 7.13 1.92
CA SER A 16 -16.92 6.88 3.20
C SER A 16 -16.53 5.40 3.34
N GLY A 17 -15.25 5.16 3.66
CA GLY A 17 -14.67 3.82 3.76
C GLY A 17 -14.16 3.23 2.44
N TYR A 18 -14.24 3.96 1.33
CA TYR A 18 -13.56 3.67 0.08
C TYR A 18 -12.44 4.68 -0.18
N TRP A 19 -11.31 4.20 -0.69
CA TRP A 19 -10.09 4.99 -0.89
C TRP A 19 -9.53 4.78 -2.29
N ILE A 20 -9.08 5.86 -2.93
CA ILE A 20 -8.44 5.79 -4.25
C ILE A 20 -6.94 5.65 -4.11
N GLU A 21 -6.33 6.44 -3.25
CA GLU A 21 -4.89 6.43 -3.02
C GLU A 21 -4.64 5.69 -1.70
N LEU A 22 -3.82 4.64 -1.73
CA LEU A 22 -3.68 3.73 -0.60
C LEU A 22 -2.22 3.48 -0.24
N ASP A 23 -1.95 3.59 1.05
CA ASP A 23 -0.61 3.53 1.65
C ASP A 23 -0.56 2.52 2.80
N CYS A 24 0.60 1.91 2.98
CA CYS A 24 0.92 1.09 4.14
C CYS A 24 1.88 1.83 5.07
N TYR A 25 1.57 1.78 6.36
CA TYR A 25 2.39 2.31 7.43
C TYR A 25 2.80 1.19 8.38
N VAL A 26 4.01 1.28 8.92
CA VAL A 26 4.57 0.27 9.81
C VAL A 26 5.46 0.92 10.88
N GLY A 27 5.54 0.27 12.04
CA GLY A 27 6.55 0.49 13.07
C GLY A 27 7.03 -0.86 13.62
N ASN A 28 7.94 -0.88 14.59
CA ASN A 28 8.45 -2.13 15.18
C ASN A 28 8.92 -3.16 14.14
N VAL A 29 9.76 -2.74 13.20
CA VAL A 29 10.23 -3.59 12.09
C VAL A 29 11.33 -4.53 12.57
N GLN A 30 11.21 -5.79 12.17
CA GLN A 30 12.15 -6.86 12.50
C GLN A 30 12.67 -7.56 11.24
N ILE A 31 13.90 -8.06 11.33
CA ILE A 31 14.48 -9.05 10.42
C ILE A 31 14.97 -10.22 11.29
N ASP A 32 14.62 -11.46 10.93
CA ASP A 32 14.98 -12.67 11.70
C ASP A 32 14.67 -12.55 13.22
N GLY A 33 13.50 -12.00 13.54
CA GLY A 33 13.05 -11.80 14.92
C GLY A 33 13.80 -10.71 15.72
N ARG A 34 14.75 -10.00 15.10
CA ARG A 34 15.50 -8.89 15.72
C ARG A 34 14.98 -7.56 15.22
N PHE A 35 14.78 -6.60 16.12
CA PHE A 35 14.39 -5.25 15.74
C PHE A 35 15.50 -4.57 14.94
N VAL A 36 15.13 -4.09 13.75
CA VAL A 36 15.93 -3.17 12.94
C VAL A 36 15.41 -1.73 13.05
N ASP A 37 14.13 -1.57 13.37
CA ASP A 37 13.54 -0.33 13.90
C ASP A 37 12.60 -0.69 15.06
N SER A 38 12.94 -0.27 16.28
CA SER A 38 12.12 -0.47 17.48
C SER A 38 11.13 0.67 17.75
N ASP A 39 11.08 1.68 16.88
CA ASP A 39 10.13 2.78 16.99
C ASP A 39 8.71 2.29 16.68
N ARG A 40 7.79 2.59 17.58
CA ARG A 40 6.36 2.25 17.44
C ARG A 40 5.58 3.28 16.64
N SER A 41 6.17 4.41 16.31
CA SER A 41 5.54 5.40 15.45
C SER A 41 5.31 4.78 14.07
N LEU A 42 4.08 4.88 13.57
CA LEU A 42 3.71 4.35 12.27
C LEU A 42 4.28 5.27 11.19
N LYS A 43 5.25 4.76 10.44
CA LYS A 43 5.93 5.44 9.33
C LYS A 43 5.47 4.85 8.01
N TYR A 44 5.38 5.70 7.00
CA TYR A 44 5.05 5.26 5.66
C TYR A 44 6.13 4.31 5.14
N ASP A 45 5.74 3.17 4.58
CA ASP A 45 6.65 2.20 3.96
C ASP A 45 6.17 1.89 2.53
N TRP A 46 6.92 2.40 1.56
CA TRP A 46 6.57 2.31 0.16
C TRP A 46 6.76 0.90 -0.41
N GLN A 47 7.71 0.13 0.13
CA GLN A 47 8.02 -1.23 -0.32
C GLN A 47 6.92 -2.20 0.15
N LEU A 48 6.46 -2.03 1.39
CA LEU A 48 5.28 -2.71 1.93
C LEU A 48 4.02 -2.31 1.15
N THR A 49 3.85 -1.02 0.85
CA THR A 49 2.72 -0.50 0.05
C THR A 49 2.67 -1.15 -1.33
N GLN A 50 3.82 -1.19 -2.02
CA GLN A 50 3.94 -1.78 -3.35
C GLN A 50 3.64 -3.28 -3.34
N GLN A 51 4.27 -4.03 -2.44
CA GLN A 51 4.04 -5.47 -2.34
C GLN A 51 2.59 -5.79 -1.96
N ASN A 52 1.99 -5.05 -1.03
CA ASN A 52 0.58 -5.21 -0.70
C ASN A 52 -0.33 -4.94 -1.93
N CYS A 53 -0.04 -3.88 -2.68
CA CYS A 53 -0.77 -3.51 -3.90
C CYS A 53 -0.68 -4.61 -4.96
N VAL A 54 0.55 -5.02 -5.32
CA VAL A 54 0.81 -6.00 -6.39
C VAL A 54 0.26 -7.39 -6.02
N ASN A 55 0.41 -7.82 -4.76
CA ASN A 55 0.02 -9.16 -4.32
C ASN A 55 -1.50 -9.30 -4.18
N ASN A 56 -2.20 -8.28 -3.68
CA ASN A 56 -3.61 -8.40 -3.27
C ASN A 56 -4.60 -7.65 -4.17
N TYR A 57 -4.14 -6.72 -5.00
CA TYR A 57 -5.02 -5.80 -5.75
C TYR A 57 -4.76 -5.78 -7.26
N LYS A 58 -4.10 -6.82 -7.79
CA LYS A 58 -3.89 -6.96 -9.25
C LYS A 58 -5.22 -6.87 -10.01
N GLY A 59 -5.29 -5.92 -10.94
CA GLY A 59 -6.50 -5.66 -11.74
C GLY A 59 -7.55 -4.78 -11.07
N LEU A 60 -7.35 -4.41 -9.80
CA LEU A 60 -8.19 -3.46 -9.05
C LEU A 60 -7.46 -2.14 -8.76
N ALA A 61 -6.14 -2.20 -8.62
CA ALA A 61 -5.27 -1.05 -8.40
C ALA A 61 -3.92 -1.27 -9.09
N ASN A 62 -3.22 -0.17 -9.34
CA ASN A 62 -1.85 -0.16 -9.84
C ASN A 62 -0.97 0.61 -8.86
N TYR A 63 0.23 0.10 -8.61
CA TYR A 63 1.22 0.87 -7.88
C TYR A 63 1.85 1.93 -8.80
N ASP A 64 1.80 3.18 -8.38
CA ASP A 64 2.44 4.31 -9.04
C ASP A 64 3.80 4.57 -8.38
N ASN A 65 4.89 4.24 -9.09
CA ASN A 65 6.25 4.47 -8.60
C ASN A 65 6.60 5.97 -8.46
N GLY A 66 6.01 6.84 -9.28
CA GLY A 66 6.26 8.28 -9.23
C GLY A 66 5.65 8.94 -7.99
N LYS A 67 4.48 8.45 -7.56
CA LYS A 67 3.83 8.88 -6.32
C LYS A 67 4.22 8.05 -5.08
N GLY A 68 4.83 6.88 -5.31
CA GLY A 68 5.05 5.86 -4.30
C GLY A 68 3.76 5.52 -3.60
N ARG A 69 2.72 5.02 -4.28
CA ARG A 69 1.47 4.60 -3.62
C ARG A 69 0.64 3.68 -4.52
N CYS A 70 -0.28 2.94 -3.92
CA CYS A 70 -1.26 2.16 -4.68
C CYS A 70 -2.42 3.07 -5.11
N ILE A 71 -2.81 3.01 -6.39
CA ILE A 71 -3.90 3.81 -6.95
C ILE A 71 -4.99 2.88 -7.47
N SER A 72 -6.19 3.01 -6.93
CA SER A 72 -7.40 2.35 -7.43
C SER A 72 -7.62 2.65 -8.91
N ILE A 73 -7.90 1.60 -9.70
CA ILE A 73 -8.37 1.76 -11.09
C ILE A 73 -9.84 2.19 -11.11
N SER A 74 -10.59 1.83 -10.07
CA SER A 74 -11.97 2.29 -9.90
C SER A 74 -12.00 3.76 -9.44
N PRO A 75 -12.80 4.63 -10.10
CA PRO A 75 -13.03 5.99 -9.63
C PRO A 75 -13.75 6.02 -8.28
N ASP A 76 -14.51 4.98 -7.93
CA ASP A 76 -15.23 4.91 -6.65
C ASP A 76 -14.32 4.49 -5.48
N GLY A 77 -13.04 4.18 -5.76
CA GLY A 77 -12.08 3.69 -4.80
C GLY A 77 -12.22 2.20 -4.46
N LEU A 78 -11.40 1.75 -3.52
CA LEU A 78 -11.36 0.40 -2.98
C LEU A 78 -11.75 0.40 -1.51
N SER A 79 -12.31 -0.71 -1.03
CA SER A 79 -12.65 -0.87 0.39
C SER A 79 -11.43 -0.65 1.29
N GLY A 80 -11.47 0.42 2.09
CA GLY A 80 -10.40 0.78 3.01
C GLY A 80 -10.20 -0.23 4.12
N LYS A 81 -11.28 -0.88 4.57
CA LYS A 81 -11.20 -2.00 5.52
C LYS A 81 -10.39 -3.17 4.95
N ASN A 82 -10.58 -3.51 3.67
CA ASN A 82 -9.81 -4.58 3.04
C ASN A 82 -8.35 -4.16 2.88
N TRP A 83 -8.09 -2.92 2.46
CA TRP A 83 -6.73 -2.38 2.36
C TRP A 83 -5.99 -2.45 3.70
N TRP A 84 -6.61 -1.93 4.77
CA TRP A 84 -6.10 -2.02 6.13
C TRP A 84 -5.72 -3.46 6.51
N ASN A 85 -6.66 -4.39 6.36
CA ASN A 85 -6.45 -5.77 6.78
C ASN A 85 -5.34 -6.46 5.97
N ASN A 86 -5.26 -6.20 4.67
CA ASN A 86 -4.23 -6.79 3.82
C ASN A 86 -2.85 -6.19 4.11
N CYS A 87 -2.79 -4.89 4.42
CA CYS A 87 -1.55 -4.24 4.85
C CYS A 87 -1.01 -4.87 6.14
N VAL A 88 -1.85 -5.04 7.16
CA VAL A 88 -1.48 -5.70 8.43
C VAL A 88 -1.02 -7.13 8.20
N LYS A 89 -1.74 -7.89 7.38
CA LYS A 89 -1.37 -9.28 7.05
C LYS A 89 -0.06 -9.36 6.28
N GLN A 90 0.15 -8.47 5.30
CA GLN A 90 1.39 -8.42 4.52
C GLN A 90 2.57 -8.08 5.43
N ALA A 91 2.42 -7.12 6.34
CA ALA A 91 3.48 -6.77 7.30
C ALA A 91 3.83 -7.94 8.23
N ALA A 92 2.84 -8.69 8.70
CA ALA A 92 3.06 -9.85 9.57
C ALA A 92 3.70 -11.04 8.83
N ASN A 93 3.26 -11.30 7.59
CA ASN A 93 3.81 -12.35 6.73
C ASN A 93 5.23 -12.00 6.25
N GLY A 94 5.45 -10.72 6.00
CA GLY A 94 6.72 -10.09 5.70
C GLY A 94 6.78 -9.43 4.33
N TRP A 95 7.72 -8.51 4.16
CA TRP A 95 8.02 -7.82 2.91
C TRP A 95 9.54 -7.68 2.73
N TYR A 96 9.97 -7.32 1.53
CA TYR A 96 11.38 -7.16 1.18
C TYR A 96 11.67 -5.77 0.62
N ASP A 97 12.94 -5.51 0.38
CA ASP A 97 13.33 -4.39 -0.46
C ASP A 97 12.78 -4.53 -1.88
N VAL A 98 12.56 -3.39 -2.54
CA VAL A 98 12.16 -3.35 -3.95
C VAL A 98 13.09 -2.43 -4.71
N ASP A 99 13.51 -2.85 -5.90
CA ASP A 99 14.21 -1.97 -6.83
C ASP A 99 13.25 -0.84 -7.28
N PRO A 100 13.56 0.43 -6.96
CA PRO A 100 12.67 1.55 -7.28
C PRO A 100 12.55 1.83 -8.78
N VAL A 101 13.47 1.33 -9.61
CA VAL A 101 13.44 1.50 -11.07
C VAL A 101 12.57 0.43 -11.71
N THR A 102 12.75 -0.83 -11.31
CA THR A 102 12.09 -1.97 -11.96
C THR A 102 10.80 -2.42 -11.25
N GLY A 103 10.62 -2.05 -9.99
CA GLY A 103 9.54 -2.54 -9.13
C GLY A 103 9.70 -4.01 -8.73
N ASN A 104 10.87 -4.62 -8.98
CA ASN A 104 11.13 -6.00 -8.65
C ASN A 104 11.59 -6.17 -7.21
N VAL A 105 11.05 -7.17 -6.53
CA VAL A 105 11.47 -7.54 -5.17
C VAL A 105 12.93 -7.98 -5.17
N VAL A 106 13.71 -7.46 -4.21
CA VAL A 106 15.12 -7.78 -3.98
C VAL A 106 15.23 -8.62 -2.70
N VAL A 107 15.58 -9.89 -2.86
CA VAL A 107 15.73 -10.83 -1.73
C VAL A 107 17.21 -10.97 -1.39
N SER A 108 17.69 -10.18 -0.44
CA SER A 108 19.09 -10.17 0.03
C SER A 108 19.24 -10.50 1.53
N HIS A 109 18.13 -10.58 2.26
CA HIS A 109 18.06 -10.89 3.69
C HIS A 109 16.71 -11.55 4.01
N ASP A 110 16.48 -12.00 5.25
CA ASP A 110 15.17 -12.49 5.71
C ASP A 110 14.12 -11.38 5.67
N PRO A 111 12.83 -11.68 5.39
CA PRO A 111 11.85 -10.61 5.18
C PRO A 111 11.74 -9.69 6.39
N TYR A 112 11.55 -8.40 6.12
CA TYR A 112 11.04 -7.48 7.11
C TYR A 112 9.70 -7.99 7.63
N LYS A 113 9.48 -7.93 8.94
CA LYS A 113 8.20 -8.28 9.57
C LYS A 113 7.81 -7.24 10.61
N SER A 114 6.51 -7.08 10.77
CA SER A 114 5.95 -6.28 11.85
C SER A 114 4.53 -6.73 12.19
N ASN A 115 4.21 -6.72 13.49
CA ASN A 115 2.85 -6.86 14.00
C ASN A 115 2.20 -5.49 14.31
N TRP A 116 2.85 -4.39 13.91
CA TRP A 116 2.42 -3.02 14.14
C TRP A 116 2.37 -2.27 12.82
N ALA A 117 1.26 -2.42 12.11
CA ALA A 117 1.03 -1.84 10.80
C ALA A 117 -0.39 -1.31 10.65
N GLU A 118 -0.58 -0.44 9.66
CA GLU A 118 -1.85 0.21 9.34
C GLU A 118 -1.92 0.44 7.83
N GLY A 119 -3.06 0.12 7.22
CA GLY A 119 -3.36 0.60 5.87
C GLY A 119 -4.14 1.90 5.93
N ARG A 120 -3.64 2.93 5.28
CA ARG A 120 -4.31 4.23 5.13
C ARG A 120 -4.80 4.42 3.71
N GLY A 121 -5.78 5.27 3.54
CA GLY A 121 -6.15 5.71 2.21
C GLY A 121 -6.84 7.06 2.20
N TYR A 122 -6.90 7.60 0.99
CA TYR A 122 -7.21 8.98 0.70
C TYR A 122 -8.04 9.08 -0.57
N GLY A 123 -8.65 10.24 -0.77
CA GLY A 123 -9.20 10.59 -2.07
C GLY A 123 -8.11 10.86 -3.11
N TYR A 124 -8.52 10.96 -4.37
CA TYR A 124 -7.58 11.25 -5.45
C TYR A 124 -6.98 12.66 -5.29
N SER A 125 -5.65 12.76 -5.33
CA SER A 125 -4.93 14.01 -5.08
C SER A 125 -4.40 14.70 -6.34
N GLY A 126 -4.50 14.08 -7.52
CA GLY A 126 -4.02 14.66 -8.79
C GLY A 126 -2.57 14.33 -9.04
#